data_AF-A0A2H9L9P3-F1
#
_entry.id   AF-A0A2H9L9P3-F1
#
_cell.length_a   1.000
_cell.length_b   1.000
_cell.length_c   1.000
_cell.angle_alpha   90.00
_cell.angle_beta   90.00
_cell.angle_gamma   90.00
#
_symmetry.space_group_name_H-M   'P 1'
#
loop_
_entity.id
_entity.type
_entity.pdbx_description
1 polymer ?
#
loop_
_entity_poly.entity_id
_entity_poly.type
_entity_poly.pdbx_seq_one_letter_code
_entity_poly.pdbx_strand_id
1 'polypeptide(L)'
;MHSKREKSVLFTWELRDKARRKRWFYINLKRTLEGLSPKSWSKVGGSVYLVDERHSREFRKLLKHFEGPELKWYEFRIGARRQPP
;
A
#
# COMPACT_ATOMS: atom_id res chain seq x y z
N MET A 1 7.26 -6.68 28.07
CA MET A 1 6.34 -5.76 27.35
C MET A 1 5.84 -6.48 26.10
N HIS A 2 4.54 -6.78 26.04
CA HIS A 2 3.94 -7.56 24.95
C HIS A 2 4.16 -6.87 23.60
N SER A 3 4.86 -7.55 22.68
CA SER A 3 4.96 -7.18 21.27
C SER A 3 3.55 -7.09 20.69
N LYS A 4 3.04 -5.85 20.59
CA LYS A 4 1.81 -5.53 19.87
C LYS A 4 2.10 -5.83 18.41
N ARG A 5 1.81 -7.07 17.97
CA ARG A 5 2.06 -7.59 16.62
C ARG A 5 1.65 -6.51 15.61
N GLU A 6 2.62 -5.88 14.96
CA GLU A 6 2.38 -4.86 13.95
C GLU A 6 1.66 -5.56 12.81
N LYS A 7 0.37 -5.21 12.64
CA LYS A 7 -0.44 -5.72 11.55
C LYS A 7 -0.08 -4.90 10.33
N SER A 8 0.35 -5.56 9.28
CA SER A 8 0.67 -4.87 8.02
C SER A 8 -0.38 -5.18 6.98
N VAL A 9 -0.54 -4.26 6.03
CA VAL A 9 -1.40 -4.41 4.87
C VAL A 9 -0.51 -4.38 3.64
N LEU A 10 -0.60 -5.41 2.82
CA LEU A 10 0.03 -5.47 1.51
C LEU A 10 -0.92 -4.85 0.49
N PHE A 11 -0.43 -3.83 -0.20
CA PHE A 11 -1.10 -3.19 -1.32
C PHE A 11 -0.40 -3.57 -2.62
N THR A 12 -1.19 -3.86 -3.65
CA THR A 12 -0.70 -4.02 -5.02
C THR A 12 -1.70 -3.42 -6.00
N TRP A 13 -1.22 -3.02 -7.17
CA TRP A 13 -2.06 -2.47 -8.23
C TRP A 13 -1.52 -2.79 -9.62
N GLU A 14 -2.45 -2.82 -10.57
CA GLU A 14 -2.21 -2.96 -11.99
C GLU A 14 -2.66 -1.66 -12.67
N LEU A 15 -1.70 -0.97 -13.30
CA LEU A 15 -1.95 0.21 -14.10
C LEU A 15 -1.88 -0.18 -15.57
N ARG A 16 -2.92 0.18 -16.34
CA ARG A 16 -2.86 0.00 -17.80
C ARG A 16 -1.77 0.88 -18.38
N ASP A 17 -1.05 0.38 -19.37
CA ASP A 17 0.18 1.01 -19.82
C ASP A 17 -0.02 2.43 -20.40
N LYS A 18 -1.18 2.63 -21.04
CA LYS A 18 -1.63 3.93 -21.59
C LYS A 18 -2.53 4.73 -20.66
N ALA A 19 -2.52 4.45 -19.34
CA ALA A 19 -3.33 5.18 -18.38
C ALA A 19 -3.01 6.68 -18.42
N ARG A 20 -3.99 7.52 -18.77
CA ARG A 20 -3.80 8.97 -18.94
C ARG A 20 -3.23 9.63 -17.68
N ARG A 21 -3.54 9.09 -16.51
CA ARG A 21 -3.12 9.61 -15.21
C ARG A 21 -1.93 8.86 -14.57
N LYS A 22 -1.20 8.01 -15.31
CA LYS A 22 -0.07 7.22 -14.80
C LYS A 22 1.00 8.08 -14.10
N ARG A 23 1.43 9.19 -14.73
CA ARG A 23 2.41 10.10 -14.13
C ARG A 23 1.90 10.74 -12.85
N TRP A 24 0.63 11.17 -12.85
CA TRP A 24 -0.04 11.75 -11.69
C TRP A 24 -0.15 10.75 -10.54
N PHE A 25 -0.48 9.49 -10.84
CA PHE A 25 -0.53 8.43 -9.85
C PHE A 25 0.82 8.29 -9.11
N TYR A 26 1.93 8.15 -9.84
CA TYR A 26 3.24 7.95 -9.21
C TYR A 26 3.74 9.17 -8.42
N ILE A 27 3.39 10.39 -8.85
CA ILE A 27 3.68 11.61 -8.09
C ILE A 27 2.92 11.61 -6.76
N ASN A 28 1.62 11.28 -6.79
CA ASN A 28 0.81 11.23 -5.57
C ASN A 28 1.23 10.07 -4.66
N LEU A 29 1.58 8.91 -5.22
CA LEU A 29 2.16 7.80 -4.47
C LEU A 29 3.42 8.21 -3.72
N LYS A 30 4.36 8.88 -4.40
CA LYS A 30 5.59 9.37 -3.77
C LYS A 30 5.27 10.31 -2.61
N ARG A 31 4.36 11.28 -2.81
CA ARG A 31 3.94 12.22 -1.75
C ARG A 31 3.28 11.52 -0.57
N THR A 32 2.41 10.53 -0.82
CA THR A 32 1.80 9.74 0.24
C THR A 32 2.88 9.02 1.06
N LEU A 33 3.85 8.38 0.40
CA LEU A 33 4.95 7.67 1.06
C LEU A 33 5.86 8.58 1.88
N GLU A 34 6.16 9.78 1.38
CA GLU A 34 6.96 10.80 2.09
C GLU A 34 6.22 11.37 3.31
N GLY A 35 4.88 11.40 3.27
CA GLY A 35 4.05 11.83 4.40
C GLY A 35 3.83 10.77 5.48
N LEU A 36 4.25 9.51 5.23
CA LEU A 36 4.13 8.44 6.22
C LEU A 36 5.32 8.43 7.18
N SER A 37 5.08 7.96 8.42
CA SER A 37 6.15 7.82 9.41
C SER A 37 7.27 6.91 8.89
N PRO A 38 8.55 7.21 9.18
CA PRO A 38 9.66 6.33 8.81
C PRO A 38 9.40 4.89 9.30
N LYS A 39 9.76 3.90 8.48
CA LYS A 39 9.55 2.44 8.74
C LYS A 39 8.09 1.97 8.79
N SER A 40 7.09 2.85 8.63
CA SER A 40 5.68 2.45 8.54
C SER A 40 5.30 1.83 7.20
N TRP A 41 6.23 1.79 6.24
CA TRP A 41 6.03 1.12 4.95
C TRP A 41 7.34 0.57 4.40
N SER A 42 7.24 -0.40 3.49
CA SER A 42 8.34 -0.91 2.70
C SER A 42 7.86 -1.27 1.29
N LYS A 43 8.73 -1.11 0.30
CA LYS A 43 8.47 -1.62 -1.05
C LYS A 43 8.97 -3.06 -1.12
N VAL A 44 8.08 -3.99 -1.48
CA VAL A 44 8.43 -5.40 -1.67
C VAL A 44 9.02 -5.61 -3.08
N GLY A 45 8.41 -4.98 -4.09
CA GLY A 45 8.85 -5.07 -5.48
C GLY A 45 7.74 -4.61 -6.45
N GLY A 46 8.11 -4.09 -7.62
CA GLY A 46 7.13 -3.62 -8.61
C GLY A 46 6.11 -2.62 -8.03
N SER A 47 4.82 -2.96 -8.14
CA SER A 47 3.68 -2.23 -7.55
C SER A 47 3.27 -2.73 -6.16
N VAL A 48 4.09 -3.55 -5.50
CA VAL A 48 3.76 -4.19 -4.22
C VAL A 48 4.41 -3.45 -3.05
N TYR A 49 3.57 -3.02 -2.10
CA TYR A 49 3.95 -2.24 -0.93
C TYR A 49 3.37 -2.85 0.33
N LEU A 50 4.18 -2.96 1.38
CA LEU A 50 3.75 -3.30 2.73
C LEU A 50 3.63 -2.01 3.52
N VAL A 51 2.49 -1.80 4.18
CA VAL A 51 2.21 -0.59 4.98
C VAL A 51 1.62 -1.01 6.32
N ASP A 52 2.09 -0.43 7.41
CA ASP A 52 1.51 -0.64 8.74
C ASP A 52 0.02 -0.25 8.73
N GLU A 53 -0.83 -1.08 9.34
CA GLU A 53 -2.28 -0.94 9.29
C GLU A 53 -2.73 0.45 9.79
N ARG A 54 -2.02 1.03 10.77
CA ARG A 54 -2.27 2.37 11.31
C ARG A 54 -2.14 3.48 10.28
N HIS A 55 -1.29 3.28 9.28
CA HIS A 55 -0.96 4.24 8.23
C HIS A 55 -1.61 3.89 6.88
N SER A 56 -2.26 2.73 6.79
CA SER A 56 -2.87 2.19 5.55
C SER A 56 -4.01 3.06 4.97
N ARG A 57 -4.62 3.95 5.77
CA ARG A 57 -5.76 4.77 5.33
C ARG A 57 -5.40 5.69 4.16
N GLU A 58 -4.25 6.33 4.19
CA GLU A 58 -3.84 7.25 3.13
C GLU A 58 -3.51 6.50 1.83
N PHE A 59 -2.94 5.29 1.95
CA PHE A 59 -2.74 4.39 0.82
C PHE A 59 -4.07 3.99 0.15
N ARG A 60 -5.09 3.63 0.94
CA ARG A 60 -6.43 3.31 0.42
C ARG A 60 -7.06 4.50 -0.29
N LYS A 61 -6.97 5.70 0.28
CA LYS A 61 -7.53 6.91 -0.33
C LYS A 61 -6.88 7.19 -1.68
N LEU A 62 -5.56 7.10 -1.75
CA LEU A 62 -4.82 7.24 -3.00
C LEU A 62 -5.30 6.24 -4.05
N LEU A 63 -5.29 4.93 -3.71
CA LEU A 63 -5.65 3.88 -4.67
C LEU A 63 -7.11 4.02 -5.13
N LYS A 64 -8.05 4.29 -4.21
CA LYS A 64 -9.45 4.57 -4.56
C LYS A 64 -9.63 5.81 -5.43
N HIS A 65 -8.85 6.86 -5.23
CA HIS A 65 -8.95 8.07 -6.05
C HIS A 65 -8.60 7.81 -7.53
N PHE A 66 -7.67 6.89 -7.77
CA PHE A 66 -7.25 6.49 -9.12
C PHE A 66 -7.98 5.24 -9.63
N GLU A 67 -8.76 4.55 -8.80
CA GLU A 67 -9.54 3.38 -9.15
C GLU A 67 -10.48 3.67 -10.32
N GLY A 68 -10.54 2.72 -11.25
CA GLY A 68 -11.36 2.83 -12.44
C GLY A 68 -10.82 1.96 -13.58
N PRO A 69 -11.21 2.25 -14.84
CA PRO A 69 -10.83 1.43 -16.00
C PRO A 69 -9.32 1.35 -16.25
N GLU A 70 -8.55 2.26 -15.66
CA GLU A 70 -7.10 2.39 -15.85
C GLU A 70 -6.27 1.81 -14.69
N LEU A 71 -6.87 1.62 -13.51
CA LEU A 71 -6.21 1.11 -12.32
C LEU A 71 -7.13 0.16 -11.56
N LYS A 72 -6.65 -1.07 -11.38
CA LYS A 72 -7.21 -2.05 -10.45
C LYS A 72 -6.22 -2.26 -9.32
N TRP A 73 -6.70 -2.37 -8.09
CA TRP A 73 -5.83 -2.55 -6.93
C TRP A 73 -6.41 -3.58 -5.96
N TYR A 74 -5.55 -4.11 -5.11
CA TYR A 74 -5.88 -5.14 -4.14
C TYR A 74 -5.19 -4.82 -2.82
N GLU A 75 -5.85 -5.18 -1.71
CA GLU A 75 -5.27 -5.16 -0.37
C GLU A 75 -5.36 -6.53 0.30
N PHE A 76 -4.30 -6.90 1.01
CA PHE A 76 -4.23 -8.13 1.79
C PHE A 76 -3.72 -7.81 3.19
N ARG A 77 -4.52 -8.10 4.22
CA ARG A 77 -4.10 -7.92 5.61
C ARG A 77 -3.21 -9.08 6.02
N ILE A 78 -1.98 -8.77 6.42
CA ILE A 78 -1.02 -9.74 6.93
C ILE A 78 -1.00 -9.64 8.45
N GLY A 79 -1.63 -10.63 9.09
CA GLY A 79 -1.47 -10.87 10.52
C GLY A 79 -0.29 -11.82 10.75
N ALA A 80 0.43 -11.66 11.85
CA ALA A 80 1.46 -12.63 12.24
C ALA A 80 0.83 -14.02 12.36
N ARG A 81 1.21 -14.94 11.46
CA ARG A 81 0.84 -16.36 11.56
C ARG A 81 1.27 -16.89 12.94
N ARG A 82 0.41 -17.70 13.57
CA ARG A 82 0.80 -18.55 14.70
C ARG A 82 1.91 -19.49 14.20
N GLN A 83 3.05 -19.56 14.89
CA GLN A 83 3.85 -20.77 14.88
C GLN A 83 3.00 -21.87 15.55
N PRO A 84 2.86 -23.07 14.96
CA PRO A 84 2.31 -24.21 15.69
C PRO A 84 3.30 -24.62 16.80
N PRO A 85 2.79 -25.24 17.89
CA PRO A 85 3.59 -25.65 19.04
C PRO A 85 4.68 -26.67 18.68
#